data_AF-A0A538DKL2-F1
#
_entry.id   AF-A0A538DKL2-F1
#
_cell.length_a   1.000
_cell.length_b   1.000
_cell.length_c   1.000
_cell.angle_alpha   90.00
_cell.angle_beta   90.00
_cell.angle_gamma   90.00
#
_symmetry.space_group_name_H-M   'P 1'
#
loop_
_entity.id
_entity.type
_entity.pdbx_description
1 polymer ?
#
loop_
_entity_poly.entity_id
_entity_poly.type
_entity_poly.pdbx_seq_one_letter_code
_entity_poly.pdbx_strand_id
1 'polypeptide(L)'
;MTVRRVVTVEDEQGRGVVVSDGPPPVFGGASSAEGVEIGVMWAITDSPPDLSQEIDTEHPAWTLGPVPAGGARWSMLTFHPGAQARGMHRTQTVDFVQVISGEIYLVLAESELRLGPGDAVVQRGATHAWENRSDAPCVMSAVMVTAR
;
A
#
# COMPACT_ATOMS: atom_id res chain seq x y z
N MET A 1 -0.01 4.30 -13.75
CA MET A 1 1.21 5.02 -13.26
C MET A 1 2.35 4.02 -13.24
N THR A 2 3.60 4.41 -13.52
CA THR A 2 4.77 3.55 -13.26
C THR A 2 5.42 3.99 -11.96
N VAL A 3 5.50 3.10 -10.96
CA VAL A 3 6.15 3.39 -9.68
C VAL A 3 7.59 2.90 -9.71
N ARG A 4 8.53 3.72 -9.22
CA ARG A 4 9.94 3.36 -9.03
C ARG A 4 10.19 3.07 -7.55
N ARG A 5 10.72 1.88 -7.25
CA ARG A 5 11.17 1.44 -5.94
C ARG A 5 12.69 1.43 -5.91
N VAL A 6 13.26 2.05 -4.87
CA VAL A 6 14.69 2.01 -4.59
C VAL A 6 14.88 1.36 -3.23
N VAL A 7 15.76 0.37 -3.15
CA VAL A 7 16.06 -0.39 -1.93
C VAL A 7 17.52 -0.19 -1.60
N THR A 8 17.81 0.10 -0.33
CA THR A 8 19.16 0.42 0.15
C THR A 8 19.55 -0.47 1.33
N VAL A 9 20.84 -0.75 1.46
CA VAL A 9 21.44 -1.46 2.60
C VAL A 9 22.72 -0.78 3.05
N GLU A 10 23.25 -1.21 4.19
CA GLU A 10 24.63 -0.96 4.57
C GLU A 10 25.50 -2.11 4.04
N ASP A 11 26.61 -1.80 3.35
CA ASP A 11 27.59 -2.81 2.92
C ASP A 11 28.56 -3.19 4.06
N GLU A 12 29.44 -4.17 3.82
CA GLU A 12 30.43 -4.63 4.81
C GLU A 12 31.40 -3.53 5.31
N GLN A 13 31.45 -2.38 4.63
CA GLN A 13 32.31 -1.25 4.96
C GLN A 13 31.54 -0.14 5.69
N GLY A 14 30.27 -0.36 6.04
CA GLY A 14 29.43 0.62 6.72
C GLY A 14 28.86 1.70 5.81
N ARG A 15 28.79 1.46 4.49
CA ARG A 15 28.33 2.46 3.51
C ARG A 15 26.92 2.14 3.02
N GLY A 16 26.09 3.17 2.87
CA GLY A 16 24.78 3.04 2.22
C GLY A 16 24.93 2.76 0.72
N VAL A 17 24.37 1.64 0.24
CA VAL A 17 24.39 1.23 -1.17
C VAL A 17 22.98 0.86 -1.66
N VAL A 18 22.75 0.99 -2.97
CA VAL A 18 21.49 0.57 -3.61
C VAL A 18 21.60 -0.89 -4.04
N VAL A 19 20.64 -1.72 -3.63
CA VAL A 19 20.56 -3.15 -4.00
C VAL A 19 19.45 -3.45 -5.00
N SER A 20 18.49 -2.54 -5.16
CA SER A 20 17.44 -2.63 -6.17
C SER A 20 16.97 -1.22 -6.56
N ASP A 21 16.83 -0.97 -7.86
CA ASP A 21 16.33 0.27 -8.43
C ASP A 21 15.53 -0.04 -9.71
N GLY A 22 14.21 0.09 -9.63
CA GLY A 22 13.35 -0.29 -10.73
C GLY A 22 11.88 -0.32 -10.34
N PRO A 23 11.00 -0.96 -11.14
CA PRO A 23 9.64 -1.21 -10.71
C PRO A 23 9.63 -2.16 -9.50
N PRO A 24 8.60 -2.10 -8.65
CA PRO A 24 8.41 -3.15 -7.65
C PRO A 24 8.13 -4.49 -8.35
N PRO A 25 8.55 -5.63 -7.76
CA PRO A 25 8.48 -6.96 -8.37
C PRO A 25 7.05 -7.37 -8.70
N VAL A 26 6.08 -6.84 -7.92
CA VAL A 26 4.66 -6.99 -8.17
C VAL A 26 4.07 -5.61 -8.41
N PHE A 27 3.89 -5.28 -9.69
CA PHE A 27 3.18 -4.09 -10.14
C PHE A 27 2.29 -4.45 -11.34
N GLY A 28 1.01 -4.11 -11.29
CA GLY A 28 0.09 -4.32 -12.42
C GLY A 28 -0.49 -5.74 -12.57
N GLY A 29 -0.26 -6.65 -11.61
CA GLY A 29 -0.71 -8.04 -11.69
C GLY A 29 -2.20 -8.28 -11.38
N ALA A 30 -2.91 -7.28 -10.87
CA ALA A 30 -4.36 -7.35 -10.73
C ALA A 30 -4.90 -5.93 -10.79
N SER A 31 -5.46 -5.53 -11.94
CA SER A 31 -6.74 -4.83 -11.84
C SER A 31 -7.64 -5.83 -11.14
N SER A 32 -8.03 -5.57 -9.89
CA SER A 32 -9.18 -6.31 -9.37
C SER A 32 -10.33 -6.12 -10.37
N ALA A 33 -11.31 -7.03 -10.39
CA ALA A 33 -12.54 -6.83 -11.16
C ALA A 33 -13.23 -5.48 -10.85
N GLU A 34 -12.78 -4.82 -9.77
CA GLU A 34 -13.29 -3.58 -9.21
C GLU A 34 -12.50 -2.33 -9.65
N GLY A 35 -11.57 -2.45 -10.60
CA GLY A 35 -10.87 -1.32 -11.20
C GLY A 35 -9.72 -0.75 -10.34
N VAL A 36 -9.12 -1.57 -9.48
CA VAL A 36 -8.00 -1.13 -8.61
C VAL A 36 -6.73 -1.88 -8.98
N GLU A 37 -5.67 -1.14 -9.31
CA GLU A 37 -4.32 -1.67 -9.48
C GLU A 37 -3.52 -1.50 -8.19
N ILE A 38 -2.80 -2.55 -7.78
CA ILE A 38 -1.99 -2.54 -6.56
C ILE A 38 -0.54 -2.88 -6.91
N GLY A 39 0.37 -2.04 -6.44
CA GLY A 39 1.80 -2.31 -6.40
C GLY A 39 2.26 -2.46 -4.96
N VAL A 40 2.95 -3.55 -4.62
CA VAL A 40 3.52 -3.72 -3.27
C VAL A 40 4.95 -3.22 -3.28
N MET A 41 5.25 -2.23 -2.43
CA MET A 41 6.58 -1.63 -2.35
C MET A 41 7.48 -2.44 -1.42
N TRP A 42 6.96 -2.83 -0.24
CA TRP A 42 7.70 -3.57 0.77
C TRP A 42 6.78 -4.32 1.72
N ALA A 43 7.28 -5.41 2.30
CA ALA A 43 6.64 -6.11 3.41
C ALA A 43 7.65 -6.38 4.53
N ILE A 44 7.22 -6.21 5.76
CA ILE A 44 7.94 -6.62 6.97
C ILE A 44 7.23 -7.88 7.48
N THR A 45 7.97 -8.96 7.69
CA THR A 45 7.43 -10.27 8.13
C THR A 45 7.75 -10.60 9.59
N ASP A 46 8.61 -9.81 10.21
CA ASP A 46 9.19 -9.96 11.53
C ASP A 46 9.21 -8.59 12.23
N SER A 47 8.84 -8.54 13.52
CA SER A 47 8.82 -7.29 14.27
C SER A 47 9.50 -7.46 15.63
N PRO A 48 10.59 -6.72 15.91
CA PRO A 48 11.21 -5.72 15.01
C PRO A 48 11.84 -6.36 13.76
N PRO A 49 11.96 -5.62 12.64
CA PRO A 49 12.60 -6.14 11.44
C PRO A 49 14.10 -6.38 11.66
N ASP A 50 14.61 -7.50 11.15
CA ASP A 50 16.03 -7.86 11.19
C ASP A 50 16.77 -7.37 9.93
N LEU A 51 17.59 -6.33 10.11
CA LEU A 51 18.38 -5.74 9.02
C LEU A 51 19.60 -6.59 8.60
N SER A 52 19.91 -7.67 9.33
CA SER A 52 21.02 -8.57 9.00
C SER A 52 20.64 -9.66 8.00
N GLN A 53 19.34 -9.85 7.74
CA GLN A 53 18.86 -10.84 6.78
C GLN A 53 19.17 -10.43 5.35
N GLU A 54 19.47 -11.43 4.51
CA GLU A 54 19.63 -11.22 3.08
C GLU A 54 18.36 -10.62 2.49
N ILE A 55 18.51 -9.56 1.68
CA ILE A 55 17.37 -8.89 1.10
C ILE A 55 16.85 -9.66 -0.10
N ASP A 56 15.75 -10.38 0.10
CA ASP A 56 14.95 -10.88 -1.00
C ASP A 56 14.02 -9.77 -1.54
N THR A 57 14.50 -9.10 -2.58
CA THR A 57 13.78 -7.99 -3.22
C THR A 57 12.58 -8.44 -4.07
N GLU A 58 12.38 -9.76 -4.25
CA GLU A 58 11.34 -10.39 -5.09
C GLU A 58 10.43 -11.36 -4.30
N HIS A 59 10.53 -11.38 -2.98
CA HIS A 59 9.90 -12.37 -2.12
C HIS A 59 8.37 -12.49 -2.32
N PRO A 60 7.76 -13.68 -2.12
CA PRO A 60 6.33 -13.91 -2.35
C PRO A 60 5.39 -13.14 -1.42
N ALA A 61 5.82 -12.70 -0.22
CA ALA A 61 5.02 -11.83 0.67
C ALA A 61 4.67 -10.46 0.05
N TRP A 62 5.25 -10.16 -1.11
CA TRP A 62 5.15 -8.92 -1.85
C TRP A 62 4.06 -9.04 -2.92
N THR A 63 3.24 -10.09 -2.82
CA THR A 63 2.05 -10.33 -3.62
C THR A 63 0.78 -9.86 -2.89
N LEU A 64 -0.34 -9.88 -3.61
CA LEU A 64 -1.64 -9.52 -3.04
C LEU A 64 -2.10 -10.60 -2.05
N GLY A 65 -1.99 -10.32 -0.76
CA GLY A 65 -2.37 -11.24 0.33
C GLY A 65 -2.73 -10.52 1.64
N PRO A 66 -2.98 -11.25 2.74
CA PRO A 66 -3.08 -10.64 4.06
C PRO A 66 -1.76 -9.97 4.45
N VAL A 67 -1.82 -8.92 5.27
CA VAL A 67 -0.61 -8.31 5.84
C VAL A 67 0.06 -9.35 6.77
N PRO A 68 1.40 -9.55 6.70
CA PRO A 68 2.09 -10.52 7.54
C PRO A 68 1.78 -10.32 9.02
N ALA A 69 1.50 -11.41 9.74
CA ALA A 69 1.17 -11.36 11.15
C ALA A 69 2.33 -10.78 11.98
N GLY A 70 2.06 -9.76 12.78
CA GLY A 70 3.09 -9.05 13.53
C GLY A 70 3.96 -8.13 12.66
N GLY A 71 3.71 -8.04 11.36
CA GLY A 71 4.48 -7.25 10.41
C GLY A 71 3.71 -6.06 9.84
N ALA A 72 4.21 -5.58 8.70
CA ALA A 72 3.65 -4.43 7.98
C ALA A 72 3.75 -4.62 6.46
N ARG A 73 2.96 -3.86 5.70
CA ARG A 73 3.06 -3.80 4.24
C ARG A 73 2.90 -2.37 3.75
N TRP A 74 3.75 -1.96 2.83
CA TRP A 74 3.60 -0.72 2.08
C TRP A 74 3.15 -1.02 0.65
N SER A 75 2.05 -0.38 0.23
CA SER A 75 1.45 -0.50 -1.10
C SER A 75 1.20 0.86 -1.73
N MET A 76 1.32 0.91 -3.06
CA MET A 76 0.76 1.95 -3.91
C MET A 76 -0.50 1.41 -4.57
N LEU A 77 -1.58 2.18 -4.55
CA LEU A 77 -2.87 1.81 -5.12
C LEU A 77 -3.27 2.84 -6.18
N THR A 78 -3.72 2.38 -7.34
CA THR A 78 -4.36 3.21 -8.36
C THR A 78 -5.81 2.77 -8.50
N PHE A 79 -6.74 3.67 -8.15
CA PHE A 79 -8.17 3.49 -8.35
C PHE A 79 -8.54 4.13 -9.70
N HIS A 80 -8.93 3.31 -10.66
CA HIS A 80 -9.42 3.81 -11.96
C HIS A 80 -10.78 4.51 -11.82
N PRO A 81 -11.21 5.30 -12.82
CA PRO A 81 -12.53 5.91 -12.81
C PRO A 81 -13.65 4.90 -12.53
N GLY A 82 -14.53 5.21 -11.58
CA GLY A 82 -15.62 4.32 -11.16
C GLY A 82 -15.21 3.14 -10.27
N ALA A 83 -13.93 3.02 -9.90
CA ALA A 83 -13.45 1.90 -9.08
C ALA A 83 -14.05 1.94 -7.66
N GLN A 84 -14.44 0.76 -7.16
CA GLN A 84 -14.96 0.57 -5.80
C GLN A 84 -14.23 -0.60 -5.13
N ALA A 85 -13.20 -0.32 -4.33
CA ALA A 85 -12.38 -1.39 -3.76
C ALA A 85 -13.13 -2.21 -2.71
N ARG A 86 -13.30 -3.52 -2.97
CA ARG A 86 -13.72 -4.58 -2.05
C ARG A 86 -15.02 -4.34 -1.27
N GLY A 87 -15.77 -3.29 -1.61
CA GLY A 87 -16.86 -2.78 -0.80
C GLY A 87 -16.44 -2.47 0.65
N MET A 88 -17.44 -2.42 1.53
CA MET A 88 -17.25 -2.12 2.95
C MET A 88 -16.55 -3.29 3.66
N HIS A 89 -15.34 -3.06 4.19
CA HIS A 89 -14.52 -4.08 4.82
C HIS A 89 -13.72 -3.55 6.02
N ARG A 90 -13.10 -4.47 6.75
CA ARG A 90 -12.27 -4.17 7.91
C ARG A 90 -11.05 -5.07 7.93
N THR A 91 -9.93 -4.51 8.35
CA THR A 91 -8.66 -5.21 8.60
C THR A 91 -8.25 -5.04 10.06
N GLN A 92 -7.56 -6.04 10.62
CA GLN A 92 -6.96 -5.94 11.96
C GLN A 92 -5.59 -5.25 11.87
N THR A 93 -5.61 -4.01 11.38
CA THR A 93 -4.42 -3.20 11.12
C THR A 93 -4.63 -1.75 11.56
N VAL A 94 -3.54 -1.04 11.75
CA VAL A 94 -3.51 0.42 11.65
C VAL A 94 -2.92 0.76 10.30
N ASP A 95 -3.64 1.53 9.50
CA ASP A 95 -3.20 1.94 8.17
C ASP A 95 -2.89 3.43 8.14
N PHE A 96 -1.72 3.78 7.62
CA PHE A 96 -1.33 5.15 7.28
C PHE A 96 -1.51 5.33 5.79
N VAL A 97 -2.55 6.04 5.42
CA VAL A 97 -2.94 6.25 4.03
C VAL A 97 -2.70 7.70 3.66
N GLN A 98 -2.14 7.94 2.48
CA GLN A 98 -2.02 9.27 1.91
C GLN A 98 -2.47 9.27 0.46
N VAL A 99 -3.28 10.26 0.10
CA VAL A 99 -3.67 10.51 -1.29
C VAL A 99 -2.53 11.26 -1.97
N ILE A 100 -2.00 10.68 -3.05
CA ILE A 100 -0.88 11.22 -3.81
C ILE A 100 -1.37 12.08 -4.97
N SER A 101 -2.41 11.63 -5.67
CA SER A 101 -3.01 12.36 -6.79
C SER A 101 -4.47 11.94 -7.02
N GLY A 102 -5.28 12.80 -7.63
CA GLY A 102 -6.70 12.53 -7.89
C GLY A 102 -7.57 12.74 -6.65
N GLU A 103 -8.80 12.25 -6.69
CA GLU A 103 -9.73 12.29 -5.57
C GLU A 103 -10.33 10.92 -5.26
N ILE A 104 -10.65 10.68 -4.00
CA ILE A 104 -11.25 9.43 -3.53
C ILE A 104 -12.26 9.73 -2.42
N TYR A 105 -13.32 8.95 -2.35
CA TYR A 105 -14.23 8.94 -1.21
C TYR A 105 -13.82 7.86 -0.22
N LEU A 106 -13.56 8.26 1.03
CA LEU A 106 -13.57 7.36 2.17
C LEU A 106 -15.01 7.22 2.65
N VAL A 107 -15.58 6.03 2.52
CA VAL A 107 -16.96 5.73 2.95
C VAL A 107 -16.91 4.97 4.27
N LEU A 108 -17.65 5.45 5.26
CA LEU A 108 -17.84 4.86 6.58
C LEU A 108 -19.33 4.55 6.78
N ALA A 109 -19.68 3.96 7.93
CA ALA A 109 -21.07 3.54 8.21
C ALA A 109 -22.08 4.70 8.17
N GLU A 110 -21.69 5.89 8.66
CA GLU A 110 -22.60 7.04 8.83
C GLU A 110 -22.08 8.32 8.16
N SER A 111 -20.94 8.25 7.47
CA SER A 111 -20.34 9.41 6.82
C SER A 111 -19.51 9.01 5.62
N GLU A 112 -19.33 9.97 4.72
CA GLU A 112 -18.37 9.87 3.64
C GLU A 112 -17.55 11.16 3.59
N LEU A 113 -16.27 11.03 3.28
CA LEU A 113 -15.35 12.14 3.15
C LEU A 113 -14.70 12.09 1.77
N ARG A 114 -14.76 13.21 1.05
CA ARG A 114 -13.99 13.40 -0.18
C ARG A 114 -12.57 13.84 0.20
N LEU A 115 -11.58 13.10 -0.27
CA LEU A 115 -10.17 13.32 0.00
C LEU A 115 -9.43 13.61 -1.31
N GLY A 116 -8.41 14.45 -1.25
CA GLY A 116 -7.59 14.85 -2.38
C GLY A 116 -6.10 14.85 -2.05
N PRO A 117 -5.24 15.31 -2.98
CA PRO A 117 -3.79 15.19 -2.85
C PRO A 117 -3.26 15.87 -1.59
N GLY A 118 -2.46 15.14 -0.82
CA GLY A 118 -1.90 15.59 0.46
C GLY A 118 -2.71 15.17 1.69
N ASP A 119 -4.00 14.84 1.53
CA ASP A 119 -4.81 14.35 2.65
C ASP A 119 -4.28 13.01 3.15
N ALA A 120 -4.28 12.86 4.48
CA ALA A 120 -3.81 11.66 5.17
C ALA A 120 -4.91 11.08 6.06
N VAL A 121 -5.00 9.76 6.08
CA VAL A 121 -5.95 9.01 6.92
C VAL A 121 -5.18 8.04 7.79
N VAL A 122 -5.47 8.08 9.08
CA VAL A 122 -5.03 7.05 10.04
C VAL A 122 -6.20 6.11 10.29
N GLN A 123 -6.24 5.00 9.56
CA GLN A 123 -7.31 4.02 9.61
C GLN A 123 -7.03 3.00 10.73
N ARG A 124 -7.65 3.17 11.90
CA ARG A 124 -7.43 2.28 13.06
C ARG A 124 -8.41 1.12 13.10
N GLY A 125 -8.41 0.31 12.04
CA GLY A 125 -9.30 -0.86 11.92
C GLY A 125 -10.78 -0.50 11.92
N ALA A 126 -11.16 0.70 11.48
CA ALA A 126 -12.57 1.03 11.26
C ALA A 126 -13.05 0.37 9.95
N THR A 127 -14.29 -0.09 9.95
CA THR A 127 -14.95 -0.62 8.77
C THR A 127 -15.13 0.51 7.74
N HIS A 128 -14.66 0.31 6.52
CA HIS A 128 -14.60 1.36 5.50
C HIS A 128 -14.65 0.80 4.07
N ALA A 129 -14.96 1.68 3.12
CA ALA A 129 -14.78 1.44 1.69
C ALA A 129 -14.08 2.63 1.02
N TRP A 130 -13.49 2.37 -0.14
CA TRP A 130 -12.83 3.39 -0.96
C TRP A 130 -13.47 3.41 -2.34
N GLU A 131 -13.93 4.59 -2.76
CA GLU A 131 -14.63 4.76 -4.03
C GLU A 131 -14.04 5.91 -4.84
N ASN A 132 -13.61 5.63 -6.07
CA ASN A 132 -13.30 6.67 -7.03
C ASN A 132 -14.55 6.97 -7.86
N ARG A 133 -15.23 8.06 -7.52
CA ARG A 133 -16.44 8.53 -8.21
C ARG A 133 -16.15 9.56 -9.31
N SER A 134 -14.87 9.82 -9.58
CA SER A 134 -14.42 10.77 -10.60
C SER A 134 -14.21 10.12 -11.97
N ASP A 135 -13.91 10.93 -12.97
CA ASP A 135 -13.55 10.51 -14.33
C ASP A 135 -12.03 10.34 -14.54
N ALA A 136 -11.23 10.53 -13.48
CA ALA A 136 -9.78 10.42 -13.51
C ALA A 136 -9.25 9.39 -12.49
N PRO A 137 -8.08 8.77 -12.71
CA PRO A 137 -7.49 7.88 -11.71
C PRO A 137 -7.10 8.61 -10.41
N CYS A 138 -7.26 7.93 -9.28
CA CYS A 138 -6.73 8.36 -7.98
C CYS A 138 -5.60 7.43 -7.54
N VAL A 139 -4.50 8.00 -7.03
CA VAL A 139 -3.34 7.26 -6.52
C VAL A 139 -3.20 7.47 -5.03
N MET A 140 -3.05 6.38 -4.29
CA MET A 140 -2.87 6.36 -2.84
C MET A 140 -1.61 5.58 -2.47
N SER A 141 -0.92 6.02 -1.42
CA SER A 141 0.09 5.24 -0.70
C SER A 141 -0.53 4.75 0.60
N ALA A 142 -0.33 3.48 0.95
CA ALA A 142 -0.82 2.92 2.20
C ALA A 142 0.25 2.07 2.88
N VAL A 143 0.54 2.36 4.15
CA VAL A 143 1.33 1.51 5.04
C VAL A 143 0.40 0.88 6.06
N MET A 144 0.21 -0.44 5.96
CA MET A 144 -0.64 -1.21 6.86
C MET A 144 0.24 -1.93 7.88
N VAL A 145 -0.02 -1.74 9.17
CA VAL A 145 0.70 -2.41 10.27
C VAL A 145 -0.29 -3.30 11.01
N THR A 146 0.04 -4.59 11.20
CA THR A 146 -0.84 -5.49 11.96
C THR A 146 -1.01 -5.01 13.41
N ALA A 147 -2.24 -5.11 13.89
CA ALA A 147 -2.63 -4.69 15.23
C ALA A 147 -3.20 -5.86 16.03
N ARG A 148 -3.19 -5.75 17.35
CA ARG A 148 -3.85 -6.71 18.26
C ARG A 148 -5.14 -6.10 18.78
#